data_AF-A0A3N0GNW6-F1
#
_entry.id   AF-A0A3N0GNW6-F1
#
_cell.length_a   1.000
_cell.length_b   1.000
_cell.length_c   1.000
_cell.angle_alpha   90.00
_cell.angle_beta   90.00
_cell.angle_gamma   90.00
#
_symmetry.space_group_name_H-M   'P 1'
#
loop_
_entity.id
_entity.type
_entity.pdbx_description
1 polymer ?
#
loop_
_entity_poly.entity_id
_entity_poly.type
_entity_poly.pdbx_seq_one_letter_code
_entity_poly.pdbx_strand_id
1 'polypeptide(L)' 'MIEFIRSIQARRHEDGASAVEYGLLVAGIAALIVAVVFLFGGLIKNVFSNTCDKISNSASITASCS' A
#
# COMPACT_ATOMS: atom_id res chain seq x y z
N MET A 1 24.34 31.90 -27.76
CA MET A 1 23.01 31.51 -27.20
C MET A 1 22.76 29.99 -27.25
N ILE A 2 23.36 29.25 -28.20
CA ILE A 2 23.19 27.79 -28.37
C ILE A 2 23.76 26.97 -27.19
N GLU A 3 24.85 27.42 -26.55
CA GLU A 3 25.50 26.72 -25.42
C GLU A 3 24.63 26.63 -24.15
N PHE A 4 23.79 27.64 -23.90
CA PHE A 4 22.93 27.66 -22.72
C PHE A 4 21.86 26.55 -22.77
N ILE A 5 21.33 26.26 -23.96
CA ILE A 5 20.31 25.23 -24.18
C ILE A 5 20.89 23.82 -23.97
N ARG A 6 22.16 23.57 -24.38
CA ARG A 6 22.82 22.27 -24.16
C ARG A 6 23.02 21.96 -22.67
N SER A 7 23.33 22.99 -21.86
CA SER A 7 23.51 22.82 -20.42
C SER A 7 22.22 22.46 -19.66
N ILE A 8 21.07 22.90 -20.15
CA ILE A 8 19.75 22.57 -19.58
C ILE A 8 19.34 21.14 -19.93
N GLN A 9 19.61 20.71 -21.16
CA GLN A 9 19.28 19.36 -21.63
C GLN A 9 20.15 18.29 -20.94
N ALA A 10 21.43 18.58 -20.68
CA ALA A 10 22.31 17.69 -19.93
C ALA A 10 21.83 17.50 -18.48
N ARG A 11 21.54 18.59 -17.75
CA ARG A 11 21.10 18.51 -16.33
C ARG A 11 19.79 17.72 -16.15
N ARG A 12 18.83 17.87 -17.06
CA ARG A 12 17.56 17.12 -16.99
C ARG A 12 17.70 15.62 -17.19
N HIS A 13 18.75 15.14 -17.86
CA HIS A 13 18.93 13.71 -18.12
C HIS A 13 19.46 12.97 -16.87
N GLU A 14 20.37 13.62 -16.13
CA GLU A 14 20.96 13.07 -14.90
C GLU A 14 19.95 13.04 -13.73
N ASP A 15 19.12 14.08 -13.59
CA ASP A 15 18.12 14.19 -12.51
C ASP A 15 16.88 13.30 -12.75
N GLY A 16 16.47 13.13 -14.01
CA GLY A 16 15.27 12.38 -14.39
C GLY A 16 15.43 10.86 -14.29
N ALA A 17 16.59 10.32 -14.65
CA ALA A 17 16.87 8.88 -14.54
C ALA A 17 16.98 8.44 -13.07
N SER A 18 17.60 9.27 -12.21
CA SER A 18 17.74 9.02 -10.78
C SER A 18 16.39 9.06 -10.03
N ALA A 19 15.48 9.95 -10.41
CA ALA A 19 14.14 10.04 -9.79
C ALA A 19 13.30 8.76 -9.96
N VAL A 20 13.48 8.04 -11.07
CA VAL A 20 12.70 6.82 -11.37
C VAL A 20 13.25 5.60 -10.62
N GLU A 21 14.55 5.51 -10.38
CA GLU A 21 15.14 4.39 -9.62
C GLU A 21 14.63 4.36 -8.17
N TYR A 22 14.70 5.50 -7.47
CA TYR A 22 14.16 5.61 -6.11
C TYR A 22 12.63 5.52 -6.10
N GLY A 23 11.96 6.07 -7.13
CA GLY A 23 10.51 5.96 -7.29
C GLY A 23 10.03 4.51 -7.43
N LEU A 24 10.75 3.68 -8.18
CA LEU A 24 10.41 2.27 -8.37
C LEU A 24 10.63 1.43 -7.11
N LEU A 25 11.70 1.70 -6.35
CA LEU A 25 11.91 1.04 -5.06
C LEU A 25 10.79 1.37 -4.06
N VAL A 26 10.42 2.65 -3.96
CA VAL A 26 9.31 3.09 -3.10
C VAL A 26 7.99 2.48 -3.54
N ALA A 27 7.71 2.44 -4.86
CA ALA A 27 6.51 1.80 -5.39
C ALA A 27 6.45 0.30 -5.08
N GLY A 28 7.58 -0.40 -5.14
CA GLY A 28 7.68 -1.82 -4.77
C GLY A 28 7.36 -2.06 -3.29
N ILE A 29 7.93 -1.25 -2.39
CA ILE A 29 7.63 -1.34 -0.95
C ILE A 29 6.15 -1.01 -0.68
N ALA A 30 5.61 0.02 -1.33
CA ALA A 30 4.20 0.38 -1.20
C ALA A 30 3.28 -0.77 -1.64
N ALA A 31 3.56 -1.39 -2.78
CA ALA A 31 2.81 -2.55 -3.26
C ALA A 31 2.87 -3.73 -2.27
N LEU A 32 4.05 -4.00 -1.69
CA LEU A 32 4.23 -5.05 -0.68
C LEU A 32 3.38 -4.77 0.56
N ILE A 33 3.43 -3.56 1.11
CA ILE A 33 2.65 -3.18 2.30
C ILE A 33 1.15 -3.35 2.02
N VAL A 34 0.67 -2.86 0.87
CA VAL A 34 -0.73 -2.98 0.47
C VAL A 34 -1.15 -4.45 0.38
N ALA A 35 -0.33 -5.31 -0.24
CA ALA A 35 -0.61 -6.74 -0.34
C ALA A 35 -0.75 -7.38 1.04
N VAL A 36 0.18 -7.10 1.96
CA VAL A 36 0.14 -7.61 3.34
C VAL A 36 -1.13 -7.15 4.06
N VAL A 37 -1.50 -5.87 3.95
CA VAL A 37 -2.71 -5.34 4.60
C VAL A 37 -3.98 -6.03 4.10
N PHE A 38 -4.12 -6.27 2.79
CA PHE A 38 -5.29 -6.96 2.25
C PHE A 38 -5.35 -8.44 2.66
N LEU A 39 -4.20 -9.13 2.62
CA LEU A 39 -4.10 -10.52 3.05
C LEU A 39 -4.48 -10.68 4.53
N PHE A 40 -3.89 -9.86 5.40
CA PHE A 40 -4.11 -9.95 6.84
C PHE A 40 -5.48 -9.40 7.24
N GLY A 41 -5.95 -8.31 6.61
CA GLY A 41 -7.24 -7.69 6.90
C GLY A 41 -8.42 -8.66 6.70
N GLY A 42 -8.39 -9.44 5.61
CA GLY A 42 -9.41 -10.47 5.37
C GLY A 42 -9.42 -11.56 6.44
N LEU A 43 -8.25 -12.04 6.85
CA LEU A 43 -8.10 -13.05 7.91
C LEU A 43 -8.62 -12.53 9.25
N ILE A 44 -8.23 -11.31 9.62
CA ILE A 44 -8.62 -10.67 10.86
C ILE A 44 -10.13 -10.45 10.91
N LYS A 45 -10.74 -9.95 9.83
CA LYS A 45 -12.20 -9.82 9.72
C LYS A 45 -12.90 -11.15 9.94
N ASN A 46 -12.39 -12.22 9.32
CA ASN A 46 -12.96 -13.55 9.46
C ASN A 46 -12.86 -14.06 10.92
N VAL A 47 -11.71 -13.90 11.57
CA VAL A 47 -11.54 -14.29 12.98
C VAL A 47 -12.51 -13.52 13.88
N PHE A 48 -12.61 -12.20 13.73
CA PHE A 48 -13.54 -11.39 14.52
C PHE A 48 -15.01 -11.75 14.26
N SER A 49 -15.40 -11.99 13.00
CA SER A 49 -16.75 -12.44 12.68
C SER A 49 -17.07 -13.76 13.38
N ASN A 50 -16.21 -14.76 13.23
CA ASN A 50 -16.41 -16.08 13.85
C ASN A 50 -16.47 -16.00 15.38
N THR A 51 -15.63 -15.18 16.01
CA THR A 51 -15.67 -14.97 17.46
C THR A 51 -16.95 -14.26 17.88
N CYS A 52 -17.38 -13.25 17.13
CA CYS A 52 -18.61 -12.52 17.37
C CYS A 52 -19.84 -13.43 17.25
N ASP A 53 -19.89 -14.29 16.22
CA ASP A 53 -20.95 -15.30 16.03
C ASP A 53 -21.01 -16.28 17.20
N LYS A 54 -19.85 -16.76 17.68
CA LYS A 54 -19.79 -17.66 18.85
C LYS A 54 -20.26 -16.98 20.12
N ILE A 55 -19.91 -15.71 20.32
CA ILE A 55 -20.34 -14.94 21.50
C ILE A 55 -21.84 -14.67 21.44
N SER A 56 -22.36 -14.23 20.30
CA SER A 56 -23.78 -13.98 20.06
C SER A 56 -24.62 -15.23 20.35
N ASN A 57 -24.21 -16.37 19.79
CA ASN A 57 -24.88 -17.65 20.00
C ASN A 57 -24.79 -18.14 21.46
N SER A 58 -23.64 -17.97 22.11
CA SER A 58 -23.44 -18.44 23.49
C SER A 58 -24.13 -17.54 24.52
N ALA A 59 -24.21 -16.23 24.26
CA ALA A 59 -24.76 -15.25 25.17
C ALA A 59 -26.24 -14.92 24.89
N SER A 60 -26.84 -15.48 23.83
CA SER A 60 -28.20 -15.12 23.37
C SER A 60 -28.37 -13.60 23.14
N ILE A 61 -27.28 -12.91 22.82
CA ILE A 61 -27.27 -11.47 22.58
C ILE A 61 -27.38 -11.26 21.07
N THR A 62 -28.48 -10.66 20.61
CA THR A 62 -28.66 -10.25 19.21
C THR A 62 -27.75 -9.05 18.89
N ALA A 63 -26.44 -9.26 18.84
CA ALA A 63 -25.47 -8.29 18.37
C ALA A 63 -25.24 -8.53 16.87
N SER A 64 -25.46 -7.50 16.05
CA SER A 64 -25.18 -7.54 14.61
C SER A 64 -23.67 -7.40 14.37
N CYS A 65 -23.01 -8.51 14.06
CA CYS A 65 -21.59 -8.53 13.69
C CYS A 65 -21.43 -8.11 12.21
N SER A 66 -20.56 -7.14 11.92
CA SER A 66 -20.35 -6.54 10.57
C SER A 66 -18.98 -6.89 10.00
#